data_AF-A0AAD5KD26-F1
#
_entry.id   AF-A0AAD5KD26-F1
#
_cell.length_a   1.000
_cell.length_b   1.000
_cell.length_c   1.000
_cell.angle_alpha   90.00
_cell.angle_beta   90.00
_cell.angle_gamma   90.00
#
_symmetry.space_group_name_H-M   'P 1'
#
loop_
_entity.id
_entity.type
_entity.pdbx_description
1 polymer ?
#
loop_
_entity_poly.entity_id
_entity_poly.type
_entity_poly.pdbx_seq_one_letter_code
_entity_poly.pdbx_strand_id
1 'polypeptide(L)'
;MPTVPIDWFWMDDFTVDDTAAQLREQAQNAIRKGGGKPRKTFLQAVYVIRTEKPFAIKYPLRFSPTIYIGEGNLISRLVRHRKWLKKVQEQGHQFQFEVAFCLPRLPGNGVAYRDYEAFLLSQFKKKYGALPLRNKQNESVVYKHQYRHTETVTGPTKGVRYRWAIQPLPANPFRQVFEQTGVKF
;
A
#
# COMPACT_ATOMS: atom_id res chain seq x y z
N MET A 1 7.20 -22.73 -10.64
CA MET A 1 6.52 -21.62 -11.33
C MET A 1 7.53 -20.50 -11.57
N PRO A 2 7.54 -19.85 -12.75
CA PRO A 2 8.47 -18.74 -13.02
C PRO A 2 8.20 -17.58 -12.07
N THR A 3 9.28 -16.99 -11.54
CA THR A 3 9.21 -15.83 -10.65
C THR A 3 9.12 -14.55 -11.48
N VAL A 4 8.17 -13.67 -11.13
CA VAL A 4 8.02 -12.36 -11.78
C VAL A 4 8.78 -11.29 -10.99
N PRO A 5 9.79 -10.63 -11.56
CA PRO A 5 10.44 -9.49 -10.90
C PRO A 5 9.47 -8.30 -10.86
N ILE A 6 9.42 -7.61 -9.72
CA ILE A 6 8.58 -6.42 -9.51
C ILE A 6 9.44 -5.30 -8.97
N ASP A 7 9.55 -4.22 -9.75
CA ASP A 7 10.23 -2.99 -9.34
C ASP A 7 9.25 -2.05 -8.65
N TRP A 8 9.63 -1.61 -7.44
CA TRP A 8 8.88 -0.64 -6.66
C TRP A 8 9.50 0.75 -6.75
N PHE A 9 8.65 1.75 -6.94
CA PHE A 9 9.00 3.16 -6.99
C PHE A 9 8.35 3.89 -5.82
N TRP A 10 9.09 4.80 -5.19
CA TRP A 10 8.67 5.51 -3.98
C TRP A 10 8.38 6.98 -4.28
N MET A 11 7.18 7.42 -3.92
CA MET A 11 6.78 8.82 -3.92
C MET A 11 7.05 9.36 -2.51
N ASP A 12 8.23 9.97 -2.35
CA ASP A 12 8.74 10.41 -1.04
C ASP A 12 8.02 11.69 -0.54
N ASP A 13 7.44 12.49 -1.44
CA ASP A 13 6.84 13.81 -1.15
C ASP A 13 5.31 13.84 -1.33
N PHE A 14 4.63 12.70 -1.13
CA PHE A 14 3.18 12.64 -1.31
C PHE A 14 2.45 13.45 -0.24
N THR A 15 1.53 14.32 -0.68
CA THR A 15 0.64 15.06 0.23
C THR A 15 -0.84 14.84 -0.11
N VAL A 16 -1.70 14.95 0.91
CA VAL A 16 -3.15 14.80 0.72
C VAL A 16 -3.76 15.93 -0.12
N ASP A 17 -3.07 17.06 -0.26
CA ASP A 17 -3.52 18.25 -0.98
C ASP A 17 -2.89 18.39 -2.38
N ASP A 18 -2.05 17.45 -2.80
CA ASP A 18 -1.48 17.45 -4.15
C ASP A 18 -2.59 17.60 -5.22
N THR A 19 -2.26 17.92 -6.46
CA THR A 19 -3.18 17.85 -7.60
C THR A 19 -2.94 16.56 -8.39
N ALA A 20 -3.82 16.21 -9.33
CA ALA A 20 -3.56 15.08 -10.21
C ALA A 20 -2.29 15.28 -11.08
N ALA A 21 -1.96 16.53 -11.40
CA ALA A 21 -0.75 16.89 -12.12
C ALA A 21 0.50 16.65 -11.26
N GLN A 22 0.52 17.15 -10.02
CA GLN A 22 1.63 16.93 -9.07
C GLN A 22 1.85 15.44 -8.78
N LEU A 23 0.78 14.67 -8.54
CA LEU A 23 0.93 13.22 -8.36
C LEU A 23 1.52 12.52 -9.59
N ARG A 24 1.13 12.95 -10.79
CA ARG A 24 1.69 12.39 -12.04
C ARG A 24 3.18 12.71 -12.13
N GLU A 25 3.57 13.94 -11.84
CA GLU A 25 4.97 14.37 -11.84
C GLU A 25 5.80 13.60 -10.80
N GLN A 26 5.33 13.51 -9.56
CA GLN A 26 5.96 12.72 -8.50
C GLN A 26 6.13 11.25 -8.93
N ALA A 27 5.12 10.63 -9.54
CA ALA A 27 5.22 9.25 -10.03
C ALA A 27 6.26 9.10 -11.17
N GLN A 28 6.40 10.08 -12.07
CA GLN A 28 7.48 10.07 -13.07
C GLN A 28 8.85 10.21 -12.42
N ASN A 29 8.98 11.11 -11.45
CA ASN A 29 10.23 11.35 -10.74
C ASN A 29 10.66 10.11 -9.94
N ALA A 30 9.72 9.43 -9.28
CA ALA A 30 9.95 8.17 -8.60
C ALA A 30 10.48 7.07 -9.56
N ILE A 31 9.90 6.97 -10.75
CA ILE A 31 10.36 6.03 -11.78
C ILE A 31 11.79 6.38 -12.24
N ARG A 32 12.07 7.65 -12.53
CA ARG A 32 13.40 8.11 -12.96
C ARG A 32 14.46 7.83 -11.89
N LYS A 33 14.16 8.17 -10.63
CA LYS A 33 15.04 7.93 -9.47
C LYS A 33 15.32 6.43 -9.27
N GLY A 34 14.33 5.58 -9.54
CA GLY A 34 14.48 4.12 -9.53
C GLY A 34 15.13 3.51 -10.78
N GLY A 35 15.65 4.31 -11.71
CA GLY A 35 16.26 3.84 -12.96
C GLY A 35 15.26 3.27 -13.99
N GLY A 36 13.96 3.46 -13.76
CA GLY A 36 12.90 2.99 -14.64
C GLY A 36 12.67 3.92 -15.83
N LYS A 37 12.05 3.39 -16.89
CA LYS A 37 11.65 4.18 -18.06
C LYS A 37 10.36 4.96 -17.78
N PRO A 38 10.29 6.26 -18.12
CA PRO A 38 9.08 7.08 -17.99
C PRO A 38 7.85 6.42 -18.61
N ARG A 39 6.68 6.66 -18.03
CA ARG A 39 5.44 5.97 -18.42
C ARG A 39 4.39 6.97 -18.90
N LYS A 40 3.78 6.73 -20.06
CA LYS A 40 2.68 7.58 -20.54
C LYS A 40 1.45 7.51 -19.62
N THR A 41 1.21 6.34 -19.02
CA THR A 41 0.02 6.06 -18.22
C THR A 41 0.33 5.20 -17.00
N PHE A 42 -0.50 5.31 -15.96
CA PHE A 42 -0.40 4.54 -14.71
C PHE A 42 -1.65 3.68 -14.46
N LEU A 43 -2.28 3.13 -15.51
CA LEU A 43 -3.59 2.48 -15.46
C LEU A 43 -3.63 1.13 -14.73
N GLN A 44 -2.51 0.41 -14.71
CA GLN A 44 -2.40 -0.95 -14.19
C GLN A 44 -1.31 -0.99 -13.11
N ALA A 45 -1.46 -0.13 -12.11
CA ALA A 45 -0.54 -0.05 -11.01
C ALA A 45 -1.02 -0.88 -9.82
N VAL A 46 -0.07 -1.34 -9.01
CA VAL A 46 -0.34 -1.78 -7.63
C VAL A 46 0.44 -0.87 -6.72
N TYR A 47 -0.21 -0.37 -5.67
CA TYR A 47 0.35 0.63 -4.78
C TYR A 47 0.04 0.34 -3.32
N VAL A 48 0.93 0.83 -2.45
CA VAL A 48 0.87 0.70 -1.00
C VAL A 48 0.94 2.11 -0.43
N ILE A 49 -0.06 2.47 0.38
CA ILE A 49 -0.03 3.69 1.18
C ILE A 49 0.41 3.31 2.58
N ARG A 50 1.35 4.07 3.12
CA ARG A 50 1.98 3.84 4.42
C ARG A 50 1.95 5.11 5.26
N THR A 51 2.02 4.95 6.58
CA THR A 51 2.39 6.04 7.48
C THR A 51 3.87 6.35 7.37
N GLU A 52 4.22 7.64 7.42
CA GLU A 52 5.60 8.06 7.57
C GLU A 52 6.12 7.71 8.99
N LYS A 53 7.45 7.63 9.11
CA LYS A 53 8.14 7.55 10.39
C LYS A 53 7.77 8.76 11.27
N PRO A 54 7.75 8.59 12.60
CA PRO A 54 8.11 7.40 13.36
C PRO A 54 6.94 6.44 13.63
N PHE A 55 5.79 6.58 12.96
CA PHE A 55 4.55 5.88 13.29
C PHE A 55 4.29 4.66 12.40
N ALA A 56 3.81 3.58 12.99
CA ALA A 56 3.29 2.39 12.32
C ALA A 56 1.94 2.01 12.92
N ILE A 57 1.23 1.06 12.30
CA ILE A 57 -0.02 0.51 12.82
C ILE A 57 0.26 -0.83 13.52
N LYS A 58 -0.32 -1.01 14.71
CA LYS A 58 -0.33 -2.29 15.42
C LYS A 58 -1.41 -3.20 14.84
N TYR A 59 -0.99 -4.24 14.14
CA TYR A 59 -1.83 -5.35 13.68
C TYR A 59 -1.80 -6.51 14.69
N PRO A 60 -2.71 -7.50 14.58
CA PRO A 60 -2.84 -8.56 15.58
C PRO A 60 -1.52 -9.31 15.87
N LEU A 61 -0.77 -9.68 14.83
CA LEU A 61 0.48 -10.45 15.01
C LEU A 61 1.72 -9.55 15.15
N ARG A 62 1.81 -8.45 14.39
CA ARG A 62 3.00 -7.58 14.30
C ARG A 62 2.61 -6.14 13.99
N PHE A 63 3.56 -5.23 13.87
CA PHE A 63 3.28 -3.87 13.38
C PHE A 63 3.71 -3.69 11.92
N SER A 64 3.03 -2.80 11.19
CA SER A 64 3.39 -2.39 9.83
C SER A 64 3.00 -0.94 9.60
N PRO A 65 3.79 -0.15 8.85
CA PRO A 65 3.39 1.19 8.45
C PRO A 65 2.29 1.20 7.39
N THR A 66 2.01 0.06 6.75
CA THR A 66 1.03 -0.02 5.66
C THR A 66 -0.37 0.22 6.20
N ILE A 67 -1.13 1.09 5.55
CA ILE A 67 -2.54 1.37 5.87
C ILE A 67 -3.49 0.91 4.78
N TYR A 68 -3.00 0.82 3.55
CA TYR A 68 -3.80 0.44 2.40
C TYR A 68 -2.94 -0.16 1.30
N ILE A 69 -3.43 -1.22 0.67
CA ILE A 69 -2.89 -1.78 -0.58
C ILE A 69 -4.01 -1.69 -1.61
N GLY A 70 -3.70 -1.23 -2.82
CA GLY A 70 -4.70 -1.14 -3.87
C GLY A 70 -4.14 -1.29 -5.26
N GLU A 71 -5.07 -1.49 -6.19
CA GLU A 71 -4.79 -1.57 -7.61
C GLU A 71 -5.51 -0.48 -8.44
N GLY A 72 -4.97 -0.21 -9.63
CA GLY A 72 -5.68 0.41 -10.74
C GLY A 72 -4.96 1.60 -11.33
N ASN A 73 -5.73 2.61 -11.74
CA ASN A 73 -5.17 3.89 -12.18
C ASN A 73 -4.65 4.67 -10.97
N LEU A 74 -3.33 4.58 -10.74
CA LEU A 74 -2.63 5.14 -9.59
C LEU A 74 -3.09 6.57 -9.26
N ILE A 75 -3.01 7.46 -10.24
CA ILE A 75 -3.27 8.89 -10.05
C ILE A 75 -4.72 9.12 -9.64
N SER A 76 -5.67 8.57 -10.41
CA SER A 76 -7.10 8.75 -10.11
C SER A 76 -7.49 8.15 -8.75
N ARG A 77 -6.83 7.06 -8.35
CA ARG A 77 -7.11 6.37 -7.09
C ARG A 77 -6.53 7.12 -5.90
N LEU A 78 -5.29 7.62 -6.02
CA LEU A 78 -4.70 8.47 -4.99
C LEU A 78 -5.53 9.74 -4.77
N VAL A 79 -6.02 10.39 -5.84
CA VAL A 79 -6.94 11.54 -5.72
C VAL A 79 -8.19 11.18 -4.91
N ARG A 80 -8.81 10.03 -5.16
CA ARG A 80 -9.98 9.56 -4.39
C ARG A 80 -9.64 9.27 -2.93
N HIS A 81 -8.44 8.77 -2.67
CA HIS A 81 -8.00 8.40 -1.32
C HIS A 81 -7.75 9.60 -0.40
N ARG A 82 -7.43 10.78 -0.95
CA ARG A 82 -7.21 12.03 -0.19
C ARG A 82 -8.29 12.32 0.83
N LYS A 83 -9.57 12.14 0.46
CA LYS A 83 -10.70 12.43 1.36
C LYS A 83 -10.60 11.65 2.67
N TRP A 84 -10.20 10.39 2.63
CA TRP A 84 -10.08 9.61 3.86
C TRP A 84 -8.72 9.73 4.52
N LEU A 85 -7.64 9.97 3.76
CA LEU A 85 -6.32 10.25 4.31
C LEU A 85 -6.34 11.53 5.15
N LYS A 86 -7.00 12.58 4.64
CA LYS A 86 -7.22 13.84 5.36
C LYS A 86 -7.98 13.62 6.67
N LYS A 87 -9.03 12.80 6.66
CA LYS A 87 -9.75 12.41 7.89
C LYS A 87 -8.86 11.67 8.89
N VAL A 88 -7.93 10.83 8.42
CA VAL A 88 -6.97 10.14 9.30
C VAL A 88 -6.03 11.15 9.95
N GLN A 89 -5.55 12.15 9.20
CA GLN A 89 -4.71 13.23 9.73
C GLN A 89 -5.47 14.12 10.73
N GLU A 90 -6.73 14.43 10.47
CA GLU A 90 -7.58 15.26 11.34
C GLU A 90 -7.97 14.56 12.65
N GLN A 91 -8.10 13.22 12.66
CA GLN A 91 -8.51 12.44 13.83
C GLN A 91 -7.37 12.11 14.80
N GLY A 92 -6.13 12.44 14.46
CA GLY A 92 -4.97 12.06 15.24
C GLY A 92 -3.87 13.11 15.16
N HIS A 93 -2.66 12.65 14.86
CA HIS A 93 -1.50 13.50 14.63
C HIS A 93 -1.32 13.72 13.12
N GLN A 94 -0.78 14.88 12.73
CA GLN A 94 -0.48 15.20 11.33
C GLN A 94 0.74 14.43 10.81
N PHE A 95 0.72 13.10 10.85
CA PHE A 95 1.74 12.31 10.17
C PHE A 95 1.54 12.35 8.66
N GLN A 96 2.63 12.42 7.90
CA GLN A 96 2.61 12.31 6.45
C GLN A 96 2.41 10.84 6.03
N PHE A 97 2.18 10.65 4.73
CA PHE A 97 2.04 9.33 4.14
C PHE A 97 3.13 9.08 3.11
N GLU A 98 3.66 7.87 3.08
CA GLU A 98 4.54 7.40 2.01
C GLU A 98 3.69 6.59 1.01
N VAL A 99 3.95 6.75 -0.29
CA VAL A 99 3.32 5.91 -1.32
C VAL A 99 4.39 5.17 -2.09
N ALA A 100 4.30 3.84 -2.11
CA ALA A 100 5.08 2.99 -3.00
C ALA A 100 4.16 2.44 -4.09
N PHE A 101 4.63 2.35 -5.32
CA PHE A 101 3.88 1.73 -6.41
C PHE A 101 4.76 0.91 -7.34
N CYS A 102 4.16 -0.03 -8.03
CA CYS A 102 4.79 -0.79 -9.10
C CYS A 102 3.83 -0.93 -10.28
N LEU A 103 4.35 -1.39 -11.40
CA LEU A 103 3.59 -1.60 -12.63
C LEU A 103 3.78 -3.05 -13.11
N PRO A 104 3.10 -4.03 -12.49
CA PRO A 104 3.25 -5.43 -12.84
C PRO A 104 2.88 -5.66 -14.30
N ARG A 105 3.78 -6.28 -15.07
CA ARG A 105 3.53 -6.63 -16.47
C ARG A 105 3.96 -8.06 -16.72
N LEU A 106 3.05 -8.85 -17.27
CA LEU A 106 3.30 -10.21 -17.70
C LEU A 106 2.86 -10.35 -19.17
N PRO A 107 3.71 -10.89 -20.06
CA PRO A 107 3.32 -11.17 -21.43
C PRO A 107 2.04 -12.03 -21.46
N GLY A 108 1.04 -11.60 -22.23
CA GLY A 108 -0.24 -12.31 -22.36
C GLY A 108 -1.19 -12.22 -21.16
N ASN A 109 -0.82 -11.56 -20.05
CA ASN A 109 -1.69 -11.38 -18.88
C ASN A 109 -2.00 -9.90 -18.62
N GLY A 110 -3.14 -9.46 -19.15
CA GLY A 110 -3.66 -8.10 -18.97
C GLY A 110 -4.17 -7.78 -17.57
N VAL A 111 -4.28 -8.78 -16.68
CA VAL A 111 -4.79 -8.64 -15.29
C VAL A 111 -3.71 -8.90 -14.24
N ALA A 112 -2.43 -8.93 -14.63
CA ALA A 112 -1.30 -9.22 -13.75
C ALA A 112 -1.25 -8.33 -12.49
N TYR A 113 -1.72 -7.09 -12.58
CA TYR A 113 -1.80 -6.16 -11.45
C TYR A 113 -2.85 -6.59 -10.40
N ARG A 114 -3.98 -7.17 -10.81
CA ARG A 114 -4.99 -7.72 -9.89
C ARG A 114 -4.47 -8.96 -9.15
N ASP A 115 -3.86 -9.87 -9.90
CA ASP A 115 -3.23 -11.06 -9.33
C ASP A 115 -2.16 -10.68 -8.29
N TYR A 116 -1.39 -9.63 -8.58
CA TYR A 116 -0.33 -9.17 -7.68
C TYR A 116 -0.86 -8.44 -6.44
N GLU A 117 -1.91 -7.62 -6.55
CA GLU A 117 -2.57 -7.02 -5.38
C GLU A 117 -3.12 -8.10 -4.45
N ALA A 118 -3.82 -9.09 -4.99
CA ALA A 118 -4.33 -10.24 -4.25
C ALA A 118 -3.21 -11.00 -3.51
N PHE A 119 -2.10 -11.24 -4.21
CA PHE A 119 -0.90 -11.82 -3.61
C PHE A 119 -0.40 -10.98 -2.44
N LEU A 120 -0.24 -9.66 -2.60
CA LEU A 120 0.23 -8.76 -1.54
C LEU A 120 -0.71 -8.76 -0.32
N LEU A 121 -2.01 -8.70 -0.53
CA LEU A 121 -3.01 -8.74 0.55
C LEU A 121 -2.94 -10.06 1.31
N SER A 122 -2.81 -11.19 0.61
CA SER A 122 -2.65 -12.51 1.22
C SER A 122 -1.36 -12.61 2.06
N GLN A 123 -0.23 -12.15 1.51
CA GLN A 123 1.04 -12.11 2.24
C GLN A 123 0.97 -11.17 3.45
N PHE A 124 0.32 -10.02 3.31
CA PHE A 124 0.12 -9.08 4.40
C PHE A 124 -0.68 -9.73 5.54
N LYS A 125 -1.84 -10.33 5.23
CA LYS A 125 -2.69 -11.00 6.21
C LYS A 125 -1.95 -12.14 6.91
N LYS A 126 -1.23 -12.98 6.16
CA LYS A 126 -0.42 -14.07 6.73
C LYS A 126 0.63 -13.55 7.71
N LYS A 127 1.26 -12.41 7.42
CA LYS A 127 2.37 -11.84 8.22
C LYS A 127 1.91 -11.01 9.42
N TYR A 128 0.82 -10.25 9.26
CA TYR A 128 0.38 -9.26 10.25
C TYR A 128 -0.92 -9.66 10.97
N GLY A 129 -1.61 -10.70 10.50
CA GLY A 129 -2.80 -11.27 11.14
C GLY A 129 -4.12 -10.61 10.78
N ALA A 130 -4.12 -9.60 9.92
CA ALA A 130 -5.31 -8.91 9.40
C ALA A 130 -4.99 -8.26 8.06
N LEU A 131 -6.00 -7.77 7.34
CA LEU A 131 -5.78 -6.91 6.16
C LEU A 131 -5.32 -5.51 6.59
N PRO A 132 -4.73 -4.71 5.69
CA PRO A 132 -4.40 -3.32 6.00
C PRO A 132 -5.64 -2.54 6.43
N LEU A 133 -5.43 -1.53 7.27
CA LEU A 133 -6.46 -0.75 7.95
C LEU A 133 -7.67 -0.32 7.10
N ARG A 134 -7.46 -0.03 5.81
CA ARG A 134 -8.52 0.42 4.89
C ARG A 134 -8.95 -0.58 3.83
N ASN A 135 -8.44 -1.80 3.85
CA ASN A 135 -8.86 -2.88 2.95
C ASN A 135 -10.08 -3.60 3.56
N LYS A 136 -11.26 -3.38 2.98
CA LYS A 136 -12.56 -3.87 3.52
C LYS A 136 -12.95 -5.29 3.08
N GLN A 137 -12.40 -5.82 1.99
CA GLN A 137 -12.85 -7.09 1.42
C GLN A 137 -11.74 -8.13 1.46
N ASN A 138 -12.06 -9.27 2.07
CA ASN A 138 -11.28 -10.51 2.03
C ASN A 138 -11.95 -11.46 1.02
N GLU A 139 -12.17 -10.99 -0.22
CA GLU A 139 -12.50 -11.93 -1.28
C GLU A 139 -11.29 -12.85 -1.42
N SER A 140 -11.53 -14.15 -1.33
CA SER A 140 -10.51 -15.19 -1.46
C SER A 140 -10.01 -15.19 -2.91
N VAL A 141 -9.17 -14.22 -3.26
CA VAL A 141 -8.64 -14.10 -4.61
C VAL A 141 -7.53 -15.14 -4.77
N VAL A 142 -7.83 -16.16 -5.56
CA VAL A 142 -6.88 -17.17 -6.01
C VAL A 142 -5.88 -16.50 -6.95
N TYR A 143 -4.65 -16.26 -6.48
CA TYR A 143 -3.55 -15.80 -7.33
C TYR A 143 -2.80 -17.00 -7.91
N LYS A 144 -2.42 -16.90 -9.19
CA LYS A 144 -1.84 -18.02 -9.96
C LYS A 144 -0.30 -18.04 -10.03
N HIS A 145 0.37 -17.04 -9.45
CA HIS A 145 1.82 -16.83 -9.61
C HIS A 145 2.54 -16.62 -8.28
N GLN A 146 3.83 -17.00 -8.22
CA GLN A 146 4.72 -16.65 -7.12
C GLN A 146 5.52 -15.39 -7.46
N TYR A 147 5.51 -14.41 -6.56
CA TYR A 147 6.27 -13.16 -6.70
C TYR A 147 7.32 -13.08 -5.58
N ARG A 148 8.53 -12.60 -5.90
CA ARG A 148 9.62 -12.40 -4.91
C ARG A 148 9.59 -10.97 -4.33
N HIS A 149 10.23 -10.80 -3.17
CA HIS A 149 10.61 -9.50 -2.58
C HIS A 149 9.47 -8.52 -2.22
N THR A 150 8.37 -9.01 -1.65
CA THR A 150 7.25 -8.16 -1.20
C THR A 150 7.37 -7.65 0.24
N GLU A 151 8.38 -8.11 0.97
CA GLU A 151 8.49 -7.85 2.41
C GLU A 151 8.92 -6.44 2.77
N THR A 152 9.67 -5.76 1.89
CA THR A 152 10.21 -4.42 2.15
C THR A 152 9.18 -3.31 1.96
N VAL A 153 8.23 -3.50 1.03
CA VAL A 153 7.21 -2.48 0.73
C VAL A 153 6.09 -2.48 1.76
N THR A 154 5.67 -3.66 2.23
CA THR A 154 4.54 -3.80 3.16
C THR A 154 4.94 -3.80 4.63
N GLY A 155 6.23 -3.73 4.92
CA GLY A 155 6.76 -3.79 6.28
C GLY A 155 7.76 -2.67 6.58
N PRO A 156 8.28 -2.66 7.81
CA PRO A 156 9.41 -1.81 8.17
C PRO A 156 10.61 -2.11 7.26
N THR A 157 11.22 -1.07 6.70
CA THR A 157 12.46 -1.20 5.93
C THR A 157 13.64 -1.51 6.86
N LYS A 158 14.62 -2.27 6.37
CA LYS A 158 15.79 -2.69 7.15
C LYS A 158 16.56 -1.45 7.63
N GLY A 159 16.89 -1.38 8.93
CA GLY A 159 17.58 -0.23 9.53
C GLY A 159 16.70 0.95 9.92
N VAL A 160 15.41 0.93 9.58
CA VAL A 160 14.46 2.00 9.94
C VAL A 160 13.74 1.68 11.26
N ARG A 161 13.81 2.61 12.21
CA ARG A 161 13.13 2.51 13.51
C ARG A 161 11.82 3.29 13.49
N TYR A 162 10.72 2.58 13.22
CA TYR A 162 9.41 3.03 13.68
C TYR A 162 9.42 3.00 15.21
N ARG A 163 9.13 4.14 15.85
CA ARG A 163 9.21 4.29 17.31
C ARG A 163 7.86 4.07 17.98
N TRP A 164 6.78 4.24 17.24
CA TRP A 164 5.41 4.14 17.75
C TRP A 164 4.59 3.21 16.87
N ALA A 165 3.83 2.32 17.50
CA ALA A 165 2.79 1.55 16.84
C ALA A 165 1.43 1.97 17.42
N ILE A 166 0.56 2.56 16.59
CA ILE A 166 -0.76 3.05 17.00
C ILE A 166 -1.84 2.03 16.64
N GLN A 167 -2.90 2.00 17.43
CA GLN A 167 -4.04 1.12 17.23
C GLN A 167 -5.34 1.92 17.36
N PRO A 168 -6.33 1.74 16.46
CA PRO A 168 -7.65 2.33 16.64
C PRO A 168 -8.34 1.84 17.91
N LEU A 169 -8.86 2.79 18.68
CA LEU A 169 -9.69 2.55 19.88
C LEU A 169 -11.11 2.11 19.50
N PRO A 170 -11.93 1.58 20.46
CA PRO A 170 -13.32 1.19 20.20
C PRO A 170 -14.15 2.21 19.41
N ALA A 171 -14.00 3.50 19.73
CA ALA A 171 -14.74 4.58 19.08
C ALA A 171 -14.26 4.92 17.66
N ASN A 172 -13.12 4.36 17.22
CA ASN A 172 -12.57 4.68 15.91
C ASN A 172 -13.19 3.77 14.83
N PRO A 173 -13.76 4.34 13.74
CA PRO A 173 -14.47 3.57 12.72
C PRO A 173 -13.58 2.57 11.96
N PHE A 174 -12.26 2.69 12.02
CA PHE A 174 -11.34 1.73 11.41
C PHE A 174 -11.16 0.44 12.23
N ARG A 175 -11.62 0.42 13.49
CA ARG A 175 -11.54 -0.77 14.33
C ARG A 175 -12.27 -1.98 13.74
N GLN A 176 -13.41 -1.73 13.08
CA GLN A 176 -14.20 -2.80 12.46
C GLN A 176 -13.39 -3.65 11.47
N VAL A 177 -12.41 -3.06 10.78
CA VAL A 177 -11.55 -3.79 9.84
C VAL A 177 -10.67 -4.81 10.56
N PHE A 178 -10.13 -4.47 11.73
CA PHE A 178 -9.35 -5.42 12.54
C PHE A 178 -10.21 -6.59 13.01
N GLU A 179 -11.44 -6.32 13.43
CA GLU A 179 -12.36 -7.33 13.96
C GLU A 179 -12.90 -8.25 12.85
N GLN A 180 -13.13 -7.70 11.64
CA GLN A 180 -13.68 -8.45 10.51
C GLN A 180 -12.63 -9.26 9.75
N THR A 181 -11.39 -8.76 9.67
CA THR A 181 -10.33 -9.36 8.84
C THR A 181 -9.23 -10.04 9.63
N GLY A 182 -9.22 -9.83 10.95
CA GLY A 182 -8.26 -10.38 11.89
C GLY A 182 -8.43 -11.87 12.14
N VAL A 183 -7.35 -12.54 12.51
CA VAL A 183 -7.40 -13.87 13.11
C VAL A 183 -8.11 -13.75 14.46
N LYS A 184 -9.20 -14.50 14.65
CA LYS A 184 -9.84 -14.63 15.96
C LYS A 184 -8.97 -15.54 16.82
N PHE A 185 -8.61 -15.06 18.01
CA PHE A 185 -8.02 -15.89 19.07
C PHE A 185 -9.13 -16.42 19.96
#